data_AF-A0A2K3KLW5-F1
#
_entry.id   AF-A0A2K3KLW5-F1
#
_cell.length_a   1.000
_cell.length_b   1.000
_cell.length_c   1.000
_cell.angle_alpha   90.00
_cell.angle_beta   90.00
_cell.angle_gamma   90.00
#
_symmetry.space_group_name_H-M   'P 1'
#
loop_
_entity.id
_entity.type
_entity.pdbx_description
1 polymer ?
#
loop_
_entity_poly.entity_id
_entity_poly.type
_entity_poly.pdbx_seq_one_letter_code
_entity_poly.pdbx_strand_id
1 'polypeptide(L)' 'IINLIREGVSTHHRFANEVYNIQQLLARDCDVVVDHTFRKGNACANVLAKMGALSNSPLVTISTPK' A
#
# COMPACT_ATOMS: atom_id res chain seq x y z
N ILE A 1 5.94 6.18 9.93
CA ILE A 1 5.16 5.51 8.85
C ILE A 1 4.46 4.27 9.38
N ILE A 2 5.18 3.30 9.94
CA ILE A 2 4.55 2.06 10.48
C ILE A 2 3.49 2.38 11.55
N ASN A 3 3.80 3.23 12.52
CA ASN A 3 2.83 3.63 13.55
C ASN A 3 1.57 4.29 12.96
N LEU A 4 1.71 5.02 11.85
CA LEU A 4 0.58 5.66 11.18
C LEU A 4 -0.39 4.63 10.58
N ILE A 5 0.13 3.50 10.10
CA ILE A 5 -0.68 2.38 9.61
C ILE A 5 -1.29 1.60 10.78
N ARG A 6 -0.56 1.43 11.88
CA ARG A 6 -1.02 0.66 13.05
C ARG A 6 -2.07 1.40 13.89
N GLU A 7 -1.84 2.69 14.14
CA GLU A 7 -2.66 3.52 15.05
C GLU A 7 -3.74 4.30 14.28
N GLY A 8 -3.61 4.43 12.96
CA GLY A 8 -4.50 5.21 12.12
C GLY A 8 -4.18 6.71 12.14
N VAL A 9 -5.08 7.49 11.56
CA VAL A 9 -4.98 8.95 11.45
C VAL A 9 -6.33 9.60 11.74
N SER A 10 -6.32 10.91 12.04
CA SER A 10 -7.54 11.71 12.11
C SER A 10 -8.33 11.64 10.81
N THR A 11 -9.66 11.71 10.89
CA THR A 11 -10.58 11.70 9.75
C THR A 11 -10.35 12.87 8.77
N HIS A 12 -9.78 13.98 9.24
CA HIS A 12 -9.47 15.16 8.40
C HIS A 12 -8.08 15.09 7.76
N HIS A 13 -7.34 14.01 7.99
CA HIS A 13 -6.02 13.83 7.39
C HIS A 13 -6.15 13.56 5.89
N ARG A 14 -5.28 14.18 5.07
CA ARG A 14 -5.30 14.06 3.60
C ARG A 14 -5.31 12.62 3.10
N PHE A 15 -4.67 11.71 3.84
CA PHE A 15 -4.51 10.30 3.48
C PHE A 15 -5.38 9.35 4.31
N ALA A 16 -6.43 9.85 4.98
CA ALA A 16 -7.25 9.04 5.89
C ALA A 16 -7.86 7.81 5.20
N ASN A 17 -8.34 7.98 3.96
CA ASN A 17 -8.96 6.90 3.18
C ASN A 17 -7.93 5.82 2.81
N GLU A 18 -6.74 6.22 2.37
CA GLU A 18 -5.67 5.30 2.00
C GLU A 18 -5.18 4.49 3.20
N VAL A 19 -5.00 5.15 4.36
CA VAL A 19 -4.60 4.48 5.61
C VAL A 19 -5.66 3.49 6.05
N TYR A 20 -6.93 3.87 6.01
CA TYR A 20 -8.04 2.98 6.35
C TYR A 20 -8.08 1.75 5.43
N ASN A 21 -7.94 1.94 4.11
CA ASN A 21 -7.91 0.84 3.15
C ASN A 21 -6.75 -0.14 3.41
N ILE A 22 -5.57 0.37 3.77
CA ILE A 22 -4.43 -0.47 4.14
C ILE A 22 -4.75 -1.28 5.40
N GLN A 23 -5.33 -0.66 6.43
CA GLN A 23 -5.74 -1.35 7.66
C GLN A 23 -6.74 -2.48 7.38
N GLN A 24 -7.73 -2.23 6.50
CA GLN A 24 -8.69 -3.25 6.08
C GLN A 24 -8.04 -4.41 5.33
N LEU A 25 -7.00 -4.15 4.54
CA LEU A 25 -6.23 -5.21 3.87
C LEU A 25 -5.41 -6.04 4.85
N LEU A 26 -4.81 -5.40 5.87
CA LEU A 26 -4.03 -6.07 6.91
C LEU A 26 -4.90 -6.86 7.88
N ALA A 27 -6.17 -6.45 8.07
CA ALA A 27 -7.12 -7.14 8.95
C ALA A 27 -7.77 -8.39 8.31
N ARG A 28 -7.42 -8.73 7.06
CA ARG A 28 -7.86 -9.99 6.43
C ARG A 28 -7.20 -11.18 7.13
N ASP A 29 -7.61 -12.40 6.79
CA ASP A 29 -7.08 -13.65 7.35
C ASP A 29 -5.64 -13.96 6.87
N CYS A 30 -4.72 -13.00 6.99
CA CYS A 30 -3.31 -13.14 6.71
C CYS A 30 -2.47 -12.62 7.88
N ASP A 31 -1.49 -13.42 8.31
CA ASP A 31 -0.50 -12.99 9.29
C ASP A 31 0.56 -12.13 8.59
N VAL A 32 0.46 -10.81 8.74
CA VAL A 32 1.30 -9.83 8.02
C VAL A 32 2.07 -8.97 9.01
N VAL A 33 3.39 -8.94 8.86
CA VAL A 33 4.29 -8.02 9.57
C VAL A 33 4.68 -6.88 8.65
N VAL A 34 4.60 -5.65 9.15
CA VAL A 34 4.96 -4.43 8.41
C VAL A 34 6.24 -3.84 8.98
N ASP A 35 7.32 -3.91 8.20
CA ASP A 35 8.64 -3.40 8.56
C ASP A 35 9.12 -2.28 7.63
N HIS A 36 10.01 -1.44 8.16
CA HIS A 36 10.61 -0.35 7.42
C HIS A 36 11.96 -0.79 6.87
N THR A 37 12.15 -0.62 5.56
CA THR A 37 13.42 -0.88 4.89
C THR A 37 13.87 0.32 4.08
N PHE A 38 15.19 0.50 3.96
CA PHE A 38 15.76 1.53 3.10
C PHE A 38 15.46 1.24 1.64
N ARG A 39 15.33 2.30 0.84
CA ARG A 39 15.10 2.21 -0.62
C ARG A 39 16.06 1.27 -1.34
N LYS A 40 17.34 1.29 -0.96
CA LYS A 40 18.38 0.41 -1.54
C LYS A 40 18.10 -1.07 -1.24
N GLY A 41 17.53 -1.37 -0.07
CA GLY A 41 17.11 -2.71 0.34
C GLY A 41 15.81 -3.19 -0.32
N ASN A 42 15.12 -2.33 -1.08
CA ASN A 42 13.90 -2.68 -1.82
C ASN A 42 13.94 -2.16 -3.27
N ALA A 43 15.10 -2.37 -3.93
CA ALA A 43 15.37 -1.79 -5.24
C ALA A 43 14.36 -2.25 -6.31
N CYS A 44 13.93 -3.52 -6.27
CA CYS A 44 12.96 -4.09 -7.21
C CYS A 44 11.61 -3.35 -7.14
N ALA A 45 10.99 -3.27 -5.96
CA ALA A 45 9.73 -2.56 -5.80
C ALA A 45 9.85 -1.07 -6.17
N ASN A 46 10.98 -0.44 -5.88
CA ASN A 46 11.25 0.94 -6.27
C ASN A 46 11.34 1.13 -7.80
N VAL A 47 11.91 0.16 -8.54
CA VAL A 47 11.89 0.19 -10.01
C VAL A 47 10.48 0.04 -10.54
N LEU A 48 9.72 -0.94 -10.02
CA LEU A 48 8.34 -1.19 -10.44
C LEU A 48 7.43 0.01 -10.17
N ALA A 49 7.55 0.66 -9.01
CA ALA A 49 6.78 1.86 -8.68
C ALA A 49 7.08 3.02 -9.64
N LYS A 50 8.34 3.22 -10.02
CA LYS A 50 8.72 4.23 -11.03
C LYS A 50 8.15 3.91 -12.40
N MET A 51 8.22 2.64 -12.81
CA MET A 51 7.71 2.21 -14.10
C MET A 51 6.19 2.38 -14.20
N GLY A 52 5.46 2.02 -13.13
CA GLY A 52 4.03 2.24 -13.04
C GLY A 52 3.66 3.74 -13.07
N ALA A 53 4.40 4.59 -12.36
CA ALA A 53 4.16 6.03 -12.34
C ALA A 53 4.41 6.72 -13.70
N LEU A 54 5.30 6.16 -14.53
CA LEU A 54 5.58 6.64 -15.89
C LEU A 54 4.66 6.01 -16.95
N SER A 55 3.85 5.02 -16.56
CA SER A 55 2.98 4.33 -17.49
C SER A 55 1.71 5.12 -17.75
N ASN A 56 1.32 5.22 -19.02
CA ASN A 56 0.03 5.76 -19.43
C ASN A 56 -1.02 4.66 -19.57
N SER A 57 -0.69 3.41 -19.24
CA SER A 57 -1.64 2.30 -19.28
C SER A 57 -2.73 2.50 -18.22
N PRO A 58 -4.01 2.30 -18.55
CA PRO A 58 -5.08 2.34 -17.56
C PRO A 58 -4.91 1.22 -16.53
N LEU A 59 -5.37 1.46 -15.30
CA LEU A 59 -5.43 0.42 -14.27
C LEU A 59 -6.44 -0.66 -14.69
N VAL A 60 -5.98 -1.91 -14.81
CA VAL A 60 -6.84 -3.05 -15.13
C VAL A 60 -7.08 -3.86 -13.86
N THR A 61 -8.32 -3.88 -13.38
CA THR A 61 -8.74 -4.71 -12.24
C THR A 61 -9.14 -6.09 -12.75
N ILE A 62 -8.37 -7.12 -12.41
CA ILE A 62 -8.68 -8.51 -12.76
C ILE A 62 -9.48 -9.12 -11.61
N SER A 63 -10.77 -9.33 -11.80
CA SER A 63 -11.59 -10.12 -10.87
C SER A 63 -11.56 -11.59 -11.27
N THR A 64 -11.25 -12.48 -10.34
CA THR A 64 -11.49 -13.92 -10.52
C THR A 64 -13.00 -14.17 -10.63
N PRO A 65 -13.45 -15.03 -11.57
CA PRO A 65 -14.86 -15.42 -11.64
C PRO A 65 -15.25 -16.16 -10.35
N LYS A 66 -16.47 -15.91 -9.88
CA LYS A 66 -17.07 -16.57 -8.72
C LYS A 66 -17.31 -18.05 -8.98
#